data_AF-A0A838PKD2-F1
#
_entry.id   AF-A0A838PKD2-F1
#
_cell.length_a   1.000
_cell.length_b   1.000
_cell.length_c   1.000
_cell.angle_alpha   90.00
_cell.angle_beta   90.00
_cell.angle_gamma   90.00
#
_symmetry.space_group_name_H-M   'P 1'
#
loop_
_entity.id
_entity.type
_entity.pdbx_description
1 polymer ?
#
loop_
_entity_poly.entity_id
_entity_poly.type
_entity_poly.pdbx_seq_one_letter_code
_entity_poly.pdbx_strand_id
1 'polypeptide(L)' 'LVHAAFAHRRKALAGSLGLAPGAPDDLRARSRAALEEAGHPADARAERLSPADFDRLATLLGYDSLAGLRPSGSAR' A
#
# COMPACT_ATOMS: atom_id res chain seq x y z
N LEU A 1 5.64 2.72 -3.31
CA LEU A 1 4.84 1.67 -2.62
C LEU A 1 5.39 1.33 -1.23
N VAL A 2 6.57 0.70 -1.11
CA VAL A 2 7.11 0.19 0.16
C VAL A 2 7.18 1.25 1.27
N HIS A 3 7.76 2.43 1.00
CA HIS A 3 7.83 3.50 2.00
C HIS A 3 6.45 3.90 2.56
N ALA A 4 5.45 4.06 1.70
CA ALA A 4 4.08 4.40 2.10
C ALA A 4 3.41 3.26 2.89
N ALA A 5 3.65 2.00 2.53
CA ALA A 5 3.12 0.85 3.25
C ALA A 5 3.65 0.75 4.69
N PHE A 6 4.93 1.13 4.90
CA PHE A 6 5.60 1.07 6.20
C PHE A 6 5.53 2.37 7.03
N ALA A 7 5.07 3.48 6.46
CA ALA A 7 4.89 4.78 7.14
C ALA A 7 4.12 4.68 8.47
N HIS A 8 3.16 3.74 8.54
CA HIS A 8 2.39 3.47 9.74
C HIS A 8 2.38 1.97 10.06
N ARG A 9 3.52 1.39 10.45
CA ARG A 9 3.71 -0.07 10.63
C ARG A 9 2.62 -0.80 11.43
N ARG A 10 1.97 -0.12 12.39
CA ARG A 10 0.91 -0.70 13.23
C ARG A 10 -0.48 -0.75 12.56
N LYS A 11 -0.66 -0.08 11.42
CA LYS A 11 -1.91 -0.05 10.64
C LYS A 11 -1.89 -1.12 9.54
N ALA A 12 -3.08 -1.47 9.05
CA ALA A 12 -3.23 -2.27 7.84
C ALA A 12 -2.58 -1.56 6.63
N LEU A 13 -1.98 -2.32 5.71
CA LEU A 13 -1.27 -1.79 4.53
C LEU A 13 -2.17 -0.86 3.72
N ALA A 14 -3.39 -1.27 3.40
CA ALA A 14 -4.35 -0.44 2.66
C ALA A 14 -4.66 0.89 3.37
N GLY A 15 -4.67 0.88 4.71
CA GLY A 15 -4.84 2.10 5.51
C GLY A 15 -3.61 3.00 5.47
N SER A 16 -2.40 2.43 5.52
CA SER A 16 -1.16 3.20 5.38
C SER A 16 -1.05 3.86 4.00
N LEU A 17 -1.42 3.14 2.93
CA LEU A 17 -1.41 3.68 1.57
C LEU A 17 -2.44 4.80 1.38
N GLY A 18 -3.64 4.67 1.93
CA GLY A 18 -4.66 5.73 1.85
C GLY A 18 -4.33 7.00 2.66
N LEU A 19 -3.35 6.94 3.56
CA LEU A 19 -2.86 8.11 4.31
C LEU A 19 -1.65 8.79 3.64
N ALA A 20 -1.09 8.18 2.61
CA ALA A 20 0.10 8.69 1.95
C ALA A 20 -0.24 9.97 1.16
N PRO A 21 0.57 11.03 1.26
CA PRO A 21 0.36 12.23 0.45
C PRO A 21 0.38 11.90 -1.05
N GLY A 22 -0.61 12.39 -1.79
CA GLY A 22 -0.78 12.12 -3.21
C GLY A 22 -1.42 10.76 -3.53
N ALA A 23 -1.92 10.04 -2.52
CA ALA A 23 -2.77 8.88 -2.72
C ALA A 23 -4.12 9.29 -3.34
N PRO A 24 -4.57 8.63 -4.42
CA PRO A 24 -5.95 8.73 -4.89
C PRO A 24 -6.96 8.29 -3.82
N ASP A 25 -8.17 8.87 -3.84
CA ASP A 25 -9.24 8.57 -2.86
C ASP A 25 -9.65 7.09 -2.85
N ASP A 26 -9.58 6.42 -4.01
CA ASP A 26 -9.94 5.01 -4.20
C ASP A 26 -8.81 4.03 -3.85
N LEU A 27 -7.57 4.51 -3.64
CA LEU A 27 -6.39 3.67 -3.47
C LEU A 27 -6.54 2.71 -2.29
N ARG A 28 -7.15 3.16 -1.19
CA ARG A 28 -7.42 2.30 -0.03
C ARG A 28 -8.32 1.12 -0.40
N ALA A 29 -9.42 1.38 -1.11
CA ALA A 29 -10.36 0.33 -1.50
C ALA A 29 -9.71 -0.65 -2.49
N ARG A 30 -8.98 -0.13 -3.48
CA ARG A 30 -8.24 -0.95 -4.46
C ARG A 30 -7.14 -1.78 -3.82
N SER A 31 -6.43 -1.25 -2.83
CA SER A 31 -5.42 -1.99 -2.08
C SER A 31 -6.01 -3.16 -1.31
N ARG A 32 -7.24 -3.03 -0.78
CA ARG A 32 -7.93 -4.14 -0.12
C ARG A 32 -8.25 -5.27 -1.10
N ALA A 33 -8.83 -4.93 -2.25
CA ALA A 33 -9.13 -5.90 -3.30
C ALA A 33 -7.85 -6.58 -3.83
N ALA A 34 -6.79 -5.82 -4.06
CA ALA A 34 -5.50 -6.36 -4.53
C ALA A 34 -4.84 -7.29 -3.50
N LEU A 35 -5.01 -7.03 -2.20
CA LEU A 35 -4.53 -7.95 -1.14
C LEU A 35 -5.30 -9.28 -1.20
N GLU A 36 -6.62 -9.24 -1.31
CA GLU A 36 -7.46 -10.45 -1.41
C GLU A 36 -7.12 -11.26 -2.67
N GLU A 37 -6.93 -10.60 -3.80
CA GLU A 37 -6.50 -11.24 -5.06
C GLU A 37 -5.08 -11.82 -4.97
N ALA A 38 -4.20 -11.23 -4.17
CA ALA A 38 -2.88 -11.78 -3.87
C ALA A 38 -2.91 -12.89 -2.80
N GLY A 39 -4.08 -13.25 -2.26
CA GLY A 39 -4.25 -14.29 -1.25
C GLY A 39 -4.01 -13.83 0.19
N HIS A 40 -3.96 -12.53 0.44
CA HIS A 40 -3.78 -11.93 1.76
C HIS A 40 -5.12 -11.39 2.30
N PRO A 41 -5.30 -11.31 3.62
CA PRO A 41 -6.42 -10.56 4.20
C PRO A 41 -6.42 -9.10 3.76
N ALA A 42 -7.59 -8.52 3.47
CA ALA A 42 -7.73 -7.12 3.08
C ALA A 42 -7.21 -6.10 4.12
N ASP A 43 -6.99 -6.53 5.36
CA ASP A 43 -6.45 -5.75 6.47
C ASP A 43 -5.02 -6.19 6.88
N ALA A 44 -4.34 -6.97 6.03
CA ALA A 44 -2.96 -7.39 6.26
C ALA A 44 -2.04 -6.18 6.51
N ARG A 45 -1.09 -6.34 7.44
CA ARG A 45 -0.03 -5.37 7.69
C ARG A 45 1.12 -5.57 6.71
N ALA A 46 1.83 -4.49 6.39
CA ALA A 46 2.93 -4.51 5.43
C ALA A 46 4.06 -5.51 5.79
N GLU A 47 4.36 -5.68 7.08
CA GLU A 47 5.38 -6.62 7.57
C GLU A 47 5.05 -8.10 7.37
N ARG A 48 3.80 -8.43 6.97
CA ARG A 48 3.38 -9.82 6.67
C ARG A 48 3.59 -10.21 5.20
N LEU A 49 3.90 -9.23 4.34
CA LEU A 49 4.10 -9.45 2.93
C LEU A 49 5.58 -9.71 2.64
N SER A 50 5.84 -10.65 1.75
CA SER A 50 7.17 -10.87 1.19
C SER A 50 7.50 -9.77 0.16
N PRO A 51 8.78 -9.61 -0.23
CA PRO A 51 9.14 -8.70 -1.32
C PRO A 51 8.37 -8.98 -2.62
N ALA A 52 8.18 -10.25 -2.98
CA ALA A 52 7.43 -10.63 -4.19
C ALA A 52 5.94 -10.25 -4.12
N ASP A 53 5.35 -10.24 -2.92
CA ASP A 53 3.96 -9.78 -2.73
C ASP A 53 3.84 -8.27 -3.02
N PHE A 54 4.88 -7.48 -2.72
CA PHE A 54 4.88 -6.05 -3.08
C PHE A 54 4.92 -5.83 -4.59
N ASP A 55 5.69 -6.64 -5.33
CA ASP A 55 5.72 -6.56 -6.79
C ASP A 55 4.36 -6.95 -7.40
N ARG A 56 3.73 -8.00 -6.86
CA ARG A 56 2.38 -8.42 -7.27
C ARG A 56 1.34 -7.35 -6.97
N LEU A 57 1.37 -6.74 -5.78
CA LEU A 57 0.50 -5.62 -5.44
C LEU A 57 0.71 -4.41 -6.36
N ALA A 58 1.96 -4.08 -6.68
CA ALA A 58 2.25 -2.96 -7.59
C ALA A 58 1.64 -3.20 -8.98
N THR A 59 1.71 -4.44 -9.46
CA THR A 59 1.11 -4.86 -10.72
C THR A 59 -0.41 -4.75 -10.69
N LEU A 60 -1.06 -5.28 -9.64
CA LEU A 60 -2.53 -5.25 -9.49
C LEU A 60 -3.09 -3.83 -9.32
N LEU A 61 -2.36 -2.96 -8.63
CA LEU A 61 -2.76 -1.56 -8.46
C LEU A 61 -2.46 -0.71 -9.70
N GLY A 62 -1.51 -1.13 -10.53
CA GLY A 62 -1.03 -0.36 -11.66
C GLY A 62 -0.10 0.78 -11.23
N TYR A 63 1.03 0.91 -11.91
CA TYR A 63 2.09 1.84 -11.54
C TYR A 63 1.66 3.32 -11.57
N ASP A 64 0.76 3.71 -12.48
CA ASP A 64 0.26 5.08 -12.58
C ASP A 64 -0.46 5.54 -11.32
N SER A 65 -1.26 4.66 -10.70
CA SER A 65 -1.96 4.96 -9.44
C SER A 65 -0.99 5.15 -8.26
N LEU A 66 0.19 4.53 -8.35
CA LEU A 66 1.22 4.56 -7.32
C LEU A 66 2.25 5.68 -7.53
N ALA A 67 2.36 6.23 -8.74
CA ALA A 67 3.32 7.27 -9.09
C ALA A 67 3.14 8.57 -8.27
N GLY A 68 1.90 8.85 -7.85
CA GLY A 68 1.59 10.00 -7.00
C GLY A 68 2.01 9.86 -5.54
N LEU A 69 2.32 8.65 -5.08
CA LEU A 69 2.61 8.37 -3.67
C LEU A 69 3.93 9.00 -3.25
N ARG A 70 3.84 9.93 -2.29
CA ARG A 70 5.01 10.49 -1.62
C ARG A 70 5.21 9.81 -0.28
N PRO A 71 6.45 9.55 0.15
CA PRO A 71 6.70 9.10 1.51
C PRO A 71 6.16 10.14 2.49
N SER A 72 5.34 9.72 3.46
CA SER A 72 4.88 10.62 4.51
C SER A 72 6.10 11.02 5.35
N GLY A 73 6.44 12.31 5.32
CA GLY A 73 7.38 12.96 6.24
C GLY A 73 8.59 12.12 6.65
N SER A 74 9.72 12.31 5.95
CA SER A 74 11.01 12.29 6.62
C SER A 74 11.02 13.49 7.57
N ALA A 75 10.35 13.37 8.72
CA ALA A 75 10.55 14.30 9.82
C ALA A 75 12.01 14.15 10.24
N ARG A 76 12.78 15.20 9.98
CA ARG A 76 14.08 15.41 10.60
C ARG A 76 13.90 15.56 12.10
#